data_AF-A0A7R7XM19-F1
#
_entry.id   AF-A0A7R7XM19-F1
#
_cell.length_a   1.000
_cell.length_b   1.000
_cell.length_c   1.000
_cell.angle_alpha   90.00
_cell.angle_beta   90.00
_cell.angle_gamma   90.00
#
_symmetry.space_group_name_H-M   'P 1'
#
loop_
_entity.id
_entity.type
_entity.pdbx_description
1 polymer ?
#
loop_
_entity_poly.entity_id
_entity_poly.type
_entity_poly.pdbx_seq_one_letter_code
_entity_poly.pdbx_strand_id
1 'polypeptide(L)'
;MASTAVATGQAWSTGRVGLFGVSYYSGSQWKVVAKRPKGLACIIPWEGMSDYYRDRCRHGGIFSNSYITFWWNRQVITNQYGQPGRAASRWGDDTIEGDLSVEELGDNIRDQTPTTPRTGSLMTSTT
;
A
#
# COMPACT_ATOMS: atom_id res chain seq x y z
N MET A 1 -3.81 4.43 -4.38
CA MET A 1 -3.19 5.49 -3.54
C MET A 1 -3.98 6.77 -3.75
N ALA A 2 -4.43 7.42 -2.68
CA ALA A 2 -5.16 8.67 -2.78
C ALA A 2 -4.27 9.75 -3.42
N SER A 3 -4.61 10.16 -4.63
CA SER A 3 -3.96 11.28 -5.29
C SER A 3 -4.38 12.56 -4.59
N THR A 4 -3.46 13.20 -3.86
CA THR A 4 -3.73 14.51 -3.24
C THR A 4 -4.21 15.52 -4.29
N ALA A 5 -3.78 15.37 -5.55
CA ALA A 5 -4.18 16.22 -6.67
C ALA A 5 -5.70 16.23 -6.92
N VAL A 6 -6.36 15.07 -6.80
CA VAL A 6 -7.82 14.97 -7.01
C VAL A 6 -8.53 15.81 -5.96
N ALA A 7 -8.14 15.68 -4.70
CA ALA A 7 -8.74 16.43 -3.59
C ALA A 7 -8.40 17.92 -3.63
N THR A 8 -7.21 18.33 -4.10
CA THR A 8 -6.82 19.75 -4.12
C THR A 8 -7.59 20.60 -5.14
N GLY A 9 -8.09 19.99 -6.22
CA GLY A 9 -8.76 20.71 -7.32
C GLY A 9 -10.28 20.83 -7.19
N GLN A 10 -10.88 20.28 -6.13
CA GLN A 10 -12.34 20.28 -5.98
C GLN A 10 -12.85 21.57 -5.36
N ALA A 11 -14.06 21.98 -5.74
CA ALA A 11 -14.70 23.21 -5.25
C ALA A 11 -14.91 23.23 -3.73
N TRP A 12 -15.05 22.06 -3.10
CA TRP A 12 -15.21 21.90 -1.65
C TRP A 12 -13.88 21.90 -0.88
N SER A 13 -12.74 21.98 -1.58
CA SER A 13 -11.41 21.89 -0.98
C SER A 13 -10.75 23.26 -0.91
N THR A 14 -9.96 23.49 0.15
CA THR A 14 -9.14 24.69 0.28
C THR A 14 -7.84 24.62 -0.53
N GLY A 15 -7.62 23.53 -1.28
CA GLY A 15 -6.36 23.26 -1.98
C GLY A 15 -5.23 22.80 -1.06
N ARG A 16 -5.47 22.67 0.26
CA ARG A 16 -4.52 22.13 1.26
C ARG A 16 -5.03 20.79 1.80
N VAL A 17 -4.23 19.75 1.63
CA VAL A 17 -4.57 18.36 2.00
C VAL A 17 -3.55 17.83 3.00
N GLY A 18 -4.03 17.16 4.05
CA GLY A 18 -3.21 16.37 4.97
C GLY A 18 -3.42 14.88 4.74
N LEU A 19 -2.37 14.07 4.94
CA LEU A 19 -2.50 12.61 4.96
C LEU A 19 -2.41 12.10 6.40
N PHE A 20 -3.28 11.16 6.74
CA PHE A 20 -3.25 10.43 8.01
C PHE A 20 -3.54 8.97 7.74
N GLY A 21 -2.92 8.10 8.53
CA GLY A 21 -3.13 6.66 8.46
C GLY A 21 -2.20 5.95 9.42
N VAL A 22 -2.60 4.74 9.80
CA VAL A 22 -1.86 3.88 10.71
C VAL A 22 -1.21 2.74 9.93
N SER A 23 -0.07 2.24 10.39
CA SER A 23 0.55 1.00 9.88
C SER A 23 0.85 1.07 8.37
N TYR A 24 0.23 0.22 7.54
CA TYR A 24 0.45 0.20 6.09
C TYR A 24 0.10 1.53 5.42
N TYR A 25 -1.01 2.16 5.84
CA TYR A 25 -1.42 3.46 5.31
C TYR A 25 -0.40 4.53 5.65
N SER A 26 0.16 4.49 6.87
CA SER A 26 1.25 5.36 7.28
C SER A 26 2.48 5.20 6.39
N GLY A 27 2.95 3.96 6.19
CA GLY A 27 4.14 3.69 5.38
C GLY A 27 3.99 4.16 3.91
N SER A 28 2.77 4.14 3.38
CA SER A 28 2.50 4.64 2.03
C SER A 28 2.68 6.17 1.89
N GLN A 29 2.53 6.93 2.97
CA GLN A 29 2.62 8.40 2.93
C GLN A 29 4.01 8.88 2.53
N TRP A 30 5.08 8.18 2.96
CA TRP A 30 6.46 8.51 2.60
C TRP A 30 6.69 8.51 1.08
N LYS A 31 6.08 7.54 0.37
CA LYS A 31 6.14 7.47 -1.10
C LYS A 31 5.38 8.61 -1.77
N VAL A 32 4.32 9.11 -1.15
CA VAL A 32 3.57 10.27 -1.65
C VAL A 32 4.39 11.55 -1.45
N VAL A 33 4.96 11.77 -0.27
CA VAL A 33 5.79 12.95 0.04
C VAL A 33 7.00 13.04 -0.88
N ALA A 34 7.65 11.91 -1.20
CA ALA A 34 8.80 11.88 -2.11
C ALA A 34 8.48 12.44 -3.51
N LYS A 35 7.21 12.39 -3.95
CA LYS A 35 6.74 12.97 -5.22
C LYS A 35 6.46 14.47 -5.13
N ARG A 36 6.54 15.08 -3.93
CA ARG A 36 6.29 16.50 -3.65
C ARG A 36 5.00 17.02 -4.30
N PRO A 37 3.85 16.35 -4.11
CA PRO A 37 2.63 16.74 -4.81
C PRO A 37 2.14 18.12 -4.34
N LYS A 38 1.62 18.90 -5.29
CA LYS A 38 1.03 20.22 -4.99
C LYS A 38 -0.12 20.06 -3.99
N GLY A 39 -0.23 21.03 -3.09
CA GLY A 39 -1.29 21.11 -2.09
C GLY A 39 -1.17 20.14 -0.91
N LEU A 40 -0.17 19.24 -0.87
CA LEU A 40 0.12 18.47 0.34
C LEU A 40 0.72 19.39 1.41
N ALA A 41 -0.03 19.60 2.49
CA ALA A 41 0.33 20.51 3.57
C ALA A 41 0.98 19.79 4.76
N CYS A 42 0.57 18.56 5.06
CA CYS A 42 1.14 17.76 6.15
C CYS A 42 0.93 16.26 5.95
N ILE A 43 1.74 15.48 6.68
CA ILE A 43 1.52 14.05 6.87
C ILE A 43 1.56 13.73 8.36
N ILE A 44 0.74 12.77 8.78
CA ILE A 44 0.76 12.17 10.12
C ILE A 44 0.94 10.66 9.91
N PRO A 45 2.19 10.20 9.82
CA PRO A 45 2.50 8.79 9.66
C PRO A 45 2.49 8.10 11.03
N TRP A 46 1.33 7.63 11.49
CA TRP A 46 1.19 6.97 12.79
C TRP A 46 1.67 5.51 12.71
N GLU A 47 2.75 5.18 13.42
CA GLU A 47 3.33 3.82 13.49
C GLU A 47 3.64 3.20 12.11
N GLY A 48 4.08 4.04 11.17
CA GLY A 48 4.48 3.59 9.84
C GLY A 48 5.97 3.35 9.71
N MET A 49 6.29 2.38 8.87
CA MET A 49 7.62 2.12 8.34
C MET A 49 8.05 3.14 7.28
N SER A 50 9.34 3.49 7.26
CA SER A 50 9.94 4.35 6.24
C SER A 50 10.84 3.56 5.28
N ASP A 51 11.51 2.52 5.78
CA ASP A 51 12.26 1.53 5.00
C ASP A 51 11.48 0.21 4.96
N TYR A 52 10.92 -0.10 3.77
CA TYR A 52 10.10 -1.29 3.59
C TYR A 52 10.82 -2.60 3.91
N TYR A 53 12.14 -2.64 3.69
CA TYR A 53 12.95 -3.81 3.95
C TYR A 53 13.29 -3.93 5.43
N ARG A 54 13.93 -2.90 5.99
CA ARG A 54 14.52 -2.94 7.34
C ARG A 54 13.47 -2.88 8.45
N ASP A 55 12.40 -2.13 8.23
CA ASP A 55 11.41 -1.85 9.29
C ASP A 55 10.29 -2.90 9.35
N ARG A 56 10.19 -3.80 8.36
CA ARG A 56 9.05 -4.73 8.25
C ARG A 56 9.40 -6.11 7.74
N CYS A 57 10.02 -6.20 6.56
CA CYS A 57 10.23 -7.49 5.93
C CYS A 57 11.36 -8.26 6.61
N ARG A 58 12.44 -7.55 6.99
CA ARG A 58 13.67 -8.16 7.48
C ARG A 58 14.35 -7.37 8.59
N HIS A 59 14.50 -7.99 9.75
CA HIS A 59 15.25 -7.44 10.87
C HIS A 59 16.68 -7.97 10.81
N GLY A 60 17.66 -7.08 10.63
CA GLY A 60 19.06 -7.49 10.46
C GLY A 60 19.34 -8.40 9.26
N GLY A 61 18.48 -8.36 8.23
CA GLY A 61 18.58 -9.25 7.05
C GLY A 61 17.88 -10.61 7.19
N ILE A 62 17.36 -10.94 8.38
CA ILE A 62 16.60 -12.17 8.64
C ILE A 62 15.12 -11.92 8.29
N PHE A 63 14.51 -12.82 7.52
CA PHE A 63 13.12 -12.68 7.10
C PHE A 63 12.15 -12.82 8.28
N SER A 64 11.24 -11.85 8.43
CA SER A 64 10.17 -11.86 9.44
C SER A 64 9.02 -12.76 8.99
N ASN A 65 9.29 -14.05 8.85
CA ASN A 65 8.40 -15.04 8.22
C ASN A 65 6.99 -15.06 8.81
N SER A 66 6.84 -15.20 10.13
CA SER A 66 5.53 -15.34 10.78
C SER A 66 4.63 -14.15 10.51
N TYR A 67 5.15 -12.94 10.70
CA TYR A 67 4.38 -11.71 10.48
C TYR A 67 4.02 -11.51 9.01
N ILE A 68 5.00 -11.66 8.10
CA ILE A 68 4.78 -11.42 6.67
C ILE A 68 3.81 -12.44 6.09
N THR A 69 3.94 -13.72 6.42
CA THR A 69 3.01 -14.76 5.95
C THR A 69 1.59 -14.53 6.49
N PHE A 70 1.45 -14.19 7.77
CA PHE A 70 0.14 -13.88 8.36
C PHE A 70 -0.51 -12.67 7.70
N TRP A 71 0.21 -11.56 7.61
CA TRP A 71 -0.33 -10.32 7.05
C TRP A 71 -0.63 -10.47 5.55
N TRP A 72 0.25 -11.13 4.79
CA TRP A 72 0.06 -11.34 3.35
C TRP A 72 -1.24 -12.08 3.06
N ASN A 73 -1.41 -13.26 3.66
CA ASN A 73 -2.55 -14.12 3.39
C ASN A 73 -3.86 -13.55 3.94
N ARG A 74 -3.81 -12.82 5.06
CA ARG A 74 -5.02 -12.34 5.75
C ARG A 74 -5.42 -10.90 5.42
N GLN A 75 -4.49 -10.07 4.97
CA GLN A 75 -4.73 -8.64 4.72
C GLN A 75 -4.48 -8.22 3.27
N VAL A 76 -3.56 -8.84 2.54
CA VAL A 76 -3.31 -8.45 1.14
C VAL A 76 -4.22 -9.20 0.20
N ILE A 77 -4.14 -10.54 0.23
CA ILE A 77 -4.85 -11.39 -0.72
C ILE A 77 -6.36 -11.19 -0.59
N THR A 78 -6.87 -11.19 0.63
CA THR A 78 -8.30 -11.02 0.94
C THR A 78 -8.88 -9.63 0.65
N ASN A 79 -8.01 -8.62 0.52
CA ASN A 79 -8.41 -7.25 0.20
C ASN A 79 -7.96 -6.82 -1.20
N GLN A 80 -7.52 -7.77 -2.03
CA GLN A 80 -7.06 -7.45 -3.38
C GLN A 80 -8.24 -6.92 -4.21
N TYR A 81 -8.01 -5.80 -4.88
CA TYR A 81 -9.02 -5.21 -5.76
C TYR A 81 -9.33 -6.15 -6.92
N GLY A 82 -10.61 -6.36 -7.22
CA GLY A 82 -11.05 -7.33 -8.23
C GLY A 82 -11.11 -8.78 -7.75
N GLN A 83 -10.83 -9.07 -6.47
CA GLN A 83 -10.99 -10.42 -5.94
C GLN A 83 -12.48 -10.75 -5.72
N PRO A 84 -12.99 -11.88 -6.23
CA PRO A 84 -14.38 -12.27 -6.05
C PRO A 84 -14.72 -12.62 -4.59
N GLY A 85 -15.99 -12.41 -4.22
CA GLY A 85 -16.58 -12.95 -2.98
C GLY A 85 -16.32 -12.12 -1.72
N ARG A 86 -16.00 -10.83 -1.85
CA ARG A 86 -15.75 -9.95 -0.71
C ARG A 86 -17.03 -9.66 0.08
N ALA A 87 -18.14 -9.42 -0.64
CA ALA A 87 -19.45 -9.25 -0.02
C ALA A 87 -19.90 -10.54 0.68
N ALA A 88 -19.74 -11.70 0.00
CA ALA A 88 -20.06 -13.01 0.56
C ALA A 88 -19.28 -13.33 1.84
N SER A 89 -18.01 -12.90 1.92
CA SER A 89 -17.16 -13.06 3.11
C SER A 89 -17.39 -12.02 4.22
N ARG A 90 -18.33 -11.08 4.02
CA ARG A 90 -18.66 -9.97 4.94
C ARG A 90 -17.45 -9.08 5.24
N TRP A 91 -16.56 -8.93 4.26
CA TRP A 91 -15.29 -8.20 4.38
C TRP A 91 -15.30 -6.86 3.61
N GLY A 92 -16.48 -6.44 3.15
CA GLY A 92 -16.73 -5.23 2.37
C GLY A 92 -17.57 -5.52 1.13
N ASP A 93 -17.89 -4.49 0.35
CA ASP A 93 -18.60 -4.66 -0.91
C ASP A 93 -17.69 -5.27 -1.98
N ASP A 94 -18.31 -5.94 -2.96
CA ASP A 94 -17.61 -6.42 -4.14
C ASP A 94 -17.08 -5.26 -5.00
N THR A 95 -16.14 -5.58 -5.88
CA THR A 95 -15.48 -4.60 -6.74
C THR A 95 -16.49 -4.01 -7.73
N ILE A 96 -16.57 -2.68 -7.81
CA ILE A 96 -17.59 -1.96 -8.59
C ILE A 96 -17.50 -2.30 -10.08
N GLU A 97 -16.29 -2.46 -10.60
CA GLU A 97 -15.99 -2.77 -12.00
C GLU A 97 -16.04 -4.28 -12.32
N GLY A 98 -16.36 -5.12 -11.32
CA GLY A 98 -16.41 -6.57 -11.44
C GLY A 98 -15.13 -7.28 -11.03
N ASP A 99 -15.15 -8.61 -11.17
CA ASP A 99 -14.05 -9.49 -10.78
C ASP A 99 -12.96 -9.53 -11.86
N LEU A 100 -11.70 -9.53 -11.44
CA LEU A 100 -10.55 -9.70 -12.31
C LEU A 100 -10.23 -11.19 -12.51
N SER A 101 -9.62 -11.51 -13.65
CA SER A 101 -9.09 -12.86 -13.90
C SER A 101 -7.97 -13.21 -12.92
N VAL A 102 -7.73 -14.52 -12.71
CA VAL A 102 -6.67 -14.99 -11.82
C VAL A 102 -5.30 -14.49 -12.31
N GLU A 103 -5.12 -14.44 -13.62
CA GLU A 103 -3.93 -13.92 -14.29
C GLU A 103 -3.73 -12.42 -13.99
N GLU A 104 -4.75 -11.59 -14.17
CA GLU A 104 -4.68 -10.16 -13.86
C GLU A 104 -4.47 -9.90 -12.36
N LEU A 105 -5.07 -10.70 -11.49
CA LEU A 105 -4.81 -10.64 -10.05
C LEU A 105 -3.34 -10.98 -9.76
N GLY A 106 -2.78 -11.98 -10.44
CA GLY A 106 -1.37 -12.36 -10.35
C GLY A 106 -0.42 -11.24 -10.81
N ASP A 107 -0.75 -10.55 -11.90
CA ASP A 107 0.07 -9.45 -12.43
C ASP A 107 -0.01 -8.18 -11.56
N ASN A 108 -1.16 -7.94 -10.94
CA ASN A 108 -1.40 -6.77 -10.09
C ASN A 108 -0.82 -6.91 -8.68
N ILE A 109 -0.34 -8.09 -8.29
CA ILE A 109 0.23 -8.32 -6.96
C ILE A 109 1.76 -8.34 -6.99
N ARG A 110 2.36 -7.70 -5.99
CA ARG A 110 3.83 -7.71 -5.80
C ARG A 110 4.16 -8.60 -4.61
N ASP A 111 4.43 -9.88 -4.86
CA ASP A 111 4.73 -10.87 -3.82
C ASP A 111 5.86 -10.41 -2.88
N GLN A 112 5.67 -10.65 -1.59
CA GLN A 112 6.55 -10.24 -0.50
C GLN A 112 6.97 -11.41 0.39
N THR A 113 6.61 -12.63 0.01
CA THR A 113 6.90 -13.87 0.72
C THR A 113 8.31 -14.38 0.38
N PRO A 114 8.83 -15.43 1.06
CA PRO A 114 10.24 -15.82 0.94
C PRO A 114 10.68 -16.24 -0.47
N THR A 115 9.74 -16.60 -1.35
CA THR A 115 9.99 -17.10 -2.71
C THR A 115 10.33 -16.01 -3.71
N THR A 116 10.07 -14.74 -3.42
CA THR A 116 10.35 -13.63 -4.36
C THR A 116 11.84 -13.27 -4.35
N PRO A 117 12.61 -13.57 -5.43
CA PRO A 117 14.02 -13.18 -5.52
C PRO A 117 14.10 -11.66 -5.77
N ARG A 118 14.90 -10.95 -4.98
CA ARG A 118 15.14 -9.53 -5.20
C ARG A 118 16.13 -9.31 -6.34
N THR A 119 15.63 -9.15 -7.56
CA THR A 119 16.32 -8.39 -8.59
C THR A 119 15.54 -7.10 -8.86
N GLY A 120 16.29 -6.02 -9.04
CA GLY A 120 15.87 -4.64 -8.85
C GLY A 120 14.51 -4.23 -9.41
N SER A 121 13.70 -3.59 -8.58
CA SER A 121 12.96 -2.41 -9.01
C SER A 121 12.56 -1.57 -7.79
N LEU A 122 13.11 -0.36 -7.75
CA LEU A 122 12.70 0.78 -6.94
C LEU A 122 13.00 0.72 -5.42
N MET A 123 14.28 0.60 -5.09
CA MET A 123 14.86 1.27 -3.91
C MET A 123 16.25 1.80 -4.25
N THR A 124 16.33 2.74 -5.19
CA THR A 124 17.44 3.69 -5.21
C THR A 124 17.02 4.86 -4.34
N SER A 125 17.52 4.84 -3.10
CA SER A 125 17.75 6.06 -2.34
C SER A 125 18.72 6.89 -3.16
N THR A 126 18.26 8.03 -3.68
CA THR A 126 19.16 9.08 -4.10
C THR A 126 19.20 10.07 -2.94
N THR A 127 20.40 10.18 -2.36
CA THR A 127 20.91 11.37 -1.67
C THR A 127 20.51 12.67 -2.34
#